data_AF-A0A1B6JCS0-F1
#
_entry.id   AF-A0A1B6JCS0-F1
#
_cell.length_a   1.000
_cell.length_b   1.000
_cell.length_c   1.000
_cell.angle_alpha   90.00
_cell.angle_beta   90.00
_cell.angle_gamma   90.00
#
_symmetry.space_group_name_H-M   'P 1'
#
loop_
_entity.id
_entity.type
_entity.pdbx_description
1 polymer ?
#
loop_
_entity_poly.entity_id
_entity_poly.type
_entity_poly.pdbx_seq_one_letter_code
_entity_poly.pdbx_strand_id
1 'polypeptide(L)'
;MFFNSKNEPETNGVDLNMCVHAAKSDSEVDVDNVDVLSRFSLPLCSRDVKVRETALAAIEHRLDQWLPNCSSLQNGTSIANGAGDHWQQVTLHVPTLLRLSVSCPFRDVRIKCSQILHTISERGFSVPFNTTGQGASSFIPTQETHVLLIDAFLQNNRLDHVTQVMGYHPKYLDVFLRTQNFILRGDGPLPYDYRHYIAIMAAGRHQCSYLIQLQKQEFIMQGGDKTWLKGLAYTPQKLRNLYEINKILAHRPWLLNKSHIQKLTKGSNNWSLSEVVHAIVLLVHFHCLCSFVCGCGVREELDHTPTSERTQEYATQQDTGEPEAGVGVDTLMQRMKTLSEQTEEFSAEERAKR
;
A
#
# COMPACT_ATOMS: atom_id res chain seq x y z
N MET A 1 -52.19 -13.99 25.30
CA MET A 1 -51.90 -12.61 24.84
C MET A 1 -50.41 -12.40 25.09
N PHE A 2 -49.51 -12.47 24.09
CA PHE A 2 -49.15 -11.37 23.15
C PHE A 2 -48.74 -10.09 23.91
N PHE A 3 -47.62 -9.39 23.72
CA PHE A 3 -46.39 -9.39 22.90
C PHE A 3 -45.37 -8.56 23.75
N ASN A 4 -44.11 -8.97 23.93
CA ASN A 4 -42.93 -8.44 23.22
C ASN A 4 -42.56 -6.96 23.51
N SER A 5 -41.40 -6.74 24.14
CA SER A 5 -40.51 -5.63 23.74
C SER A 5 -39.08 -6.15 23.72
N LYS A 6 -38.39 -5.75 22.66
CA LYS A 6 -37.19 -6.34 22.12
C LYS A 6 -35.96 -5.85 22.89
N ASN A 7 -35.02 -6.76 23.10
CA ASN A 7 -33.61 -6.42 23.26
C ASN A 7 -33.14 -5.70 21.99
N GLU A 8 -32.83 -4.41 22.11
CA GLU A 8 -31.95 -3.76 21.15
C GLU A 8 -30.51 -4.19 21.47
N PRO A 9 -29.73 -4.70 20.50
CA PRO A 9 -28.30 -4.80 20.68
C PRO A 9 -27.71 -3.40 20.53
N GLU A 10 -27.10 -2.90 21.62
CA GLU A 10 -26.26 -1.71 21.61
C GLU A 10 -25.31 -1.77 20.40
N THR A 11 -25.52 -0.84 19.49
CA THR A 11 -24.65 -0.65 18.33
C THR A 11 -23.34 -0.09 18.86
N ASN A 12 -22.28 -0.92 18.85
CA ASN A 12 -20.92 -0.40 18.87
C ASN A 12 -20.74 0.44 17.59
N GLY A 13 -21.10 1.72 17.71
CA GLY A 13 -21.12 2.73 16.67
C GLY A 13 -19.71 2.98 16.16
N VAL A 14 -19.32 2.21 15.15
CA VAL A 14 -18.39 2.69 14.14
C VAL A 14 -19.29 3.27 13.05
N ASP A 15 -19.34 4.59 13.01
CA ASP A 15 -20.11 5.36 12.04
C ASP A 15 -19.83 4.86 10.62
N LEU A 16 -20.89 4.54 9.86
CA LEU A 16 -20.80 4.05 8.48
C LEU A 16 -20.07 5.04 7.56
N ASN A 17 -20.03 6.32 7.94
CA ASN A 17 -19.28 7.35 7.24
C ASN A 17 -17.78 7.36 7.62
N MET A 18 -17.37 6.80 8.75
CA MET A 18 -15.96 6.78 9.20
C MET A 18 -15.06 5.79 8.47
N CYS A 19 -15.60 4.70 7.90
CA CYS A 19 -14.82 3.80 7.03
C CYS A 19 -14.40 4.48 5.72
N VAL A 20 -15.02 5.61 5.36
CA VAL A 20 -14.70 6.42 4.18
C VAL A 20 -14.17 7.82 4.58
N HIS A 21 -14.44 8.33 5.78
CA HIS A 21 -13.86 9.60 6.26
C HIS A 21 -12.40 9.52 6.70
N ALA A 22 -11.82 8.32 6.89
CA ALA A 22 -10.36 8.17 6.88
C ALA A 22 -9.73 8.43 5.49
N ALA A 23 -10.56 8.65 4.46
CA ALA A 23 -10.17 9.12 3.13
C ALA A 23 -10.52 10.61 2.90
N LYS A 24 -10.65 11.41 3.98
CA LYS A 24 -10.76 12.88 3.94
C LYS A 24 -9.40 13.58 4.07
N SER A 25 -8.27 12.91 3.84
CA SER A 25 -7.18 13.66 3.21
C SER A 25 -7.69 13.98 1.81
N ASP A 26 -7.95 15.26 1.53
CA ASP A 26 -8.42 15.76 0.23
C ASP A 26 -7.33 15.59 -0.85
N SER A 27 -6.90 14.36 -1.07
CA SER A 27 -6.18 13.91 -2.25
C SER A 27 -7.15 13.03 -3.04
N GLU A 28 -8.09 13.67 -3.74
CA GLU A 28 -8.74 12.99 -4.88
C GLU A 28 -7.60 12.43 -5.74
N VAL A 29 -7.54 11.10 -5.85
CA VAL A 29 -6.57 10.44 -6.71
C VAL A 29 -7.01 10.76 -8.14
N ASP A 30 -6.41 11.80 -8.71
CA ASP A 30 -6.67 12.20 -10.08
C ASP A 30 -6.24 11.07 -11.01
N VAL A 31 -7.22 10.40 -11.60
CA VAL A 31 -6.99 9.18 -12.37
C VAL A 31 -6.25 9.46 -13.68
N ASP A 32 -6.38 10.66 -14.24
CA ASP A 32 -5.61 11.02 -15.43
C ASP A 32 -4.12 11.10 -15.06
N ASN A 33 -3.82 11.59 -13.86
CA ASN A 33 -2.47 11.57 -13.30
C ASN A 33 -1.93 10.15 -13.06
N VAL A 34 -2.77 9.21 -12.62
CA VAL A 34 -2.40 7.80 -12.40
C VAL A 34 -1.91 7.11 -13.68
N ASP A 35 -2.69 7.20 -14.75
CA ASP A 35 -2.33 6.58 -16.04
C ASP A 35 -1.10 7.29 -16.67
N VAL A 36 -1.04 8.61 -16.58
CA VAL A 36 0.11 9.41 -17.05
C VAL A 36 1.40 9.00 -16.32
N LEU A 37 1.36 8.87 -14.99
CA LEU A 37 2.51 8.45 -14.18
C LEU A 37 2.93 7.01 -14.45
N SER A 38 1.95 6.11 -14.65
CA SER A 38 2.21 4.72 -15.01
C SER A 38 2.93 4.62 -16.35
N ARG A 39 2.41 5.26 -17.41
CA ARG A 39 3.04 5.28 -18.74
C ARG A 39 4.43 5.90 -18.73
N PHE A 40 4.66 6.88 -17.86
CA PHE A 40 5.95 7.55 -17.71
C PHE A 40 7.03 6.62 -17.12
N SER A 41 6.66 5.73 -16.19
CA SER A 41 7.62 4.88 -15.47
C SER A 41 7.66 3.43 -15.95
N LEU A 42 6.64 2.95 -16.65
CA LEU A 42 6.53 1.57 -17.14
C LEU A 42 7.75 1.12 -17.98
N PRO A 43 8.31 1.92 -18.91
CA PRO A 43 9.48 1.50 -19.68
C PRO A 43 10.76 1.27 -18.84
N LEU A 44 10.82 1.82 -17.62
CA LEU A 44 11.91 1.59 -16.66
C LEU A 44 11.83 0.21 -16.03
N CYS A 45 10.69 -0.47 -16.14
CA CYS A 45 10.44 -1.82 -15.63
C CYS A 45 10.87 -2.87 -16.66
N SER A 46 12.10 -2.73 -17.16
CA SER A 46 12.74 -3.65 -18.11
C SER A 46 14.02 -4.21 -17.53
N ARG A 47 14.32 -5.48 -17.81
CA ARG A 47 15.64 -6.05 -17.49
C ARG A 47 16.73 -5.53 -18.42
N ASP A 48 16.38 -5.09 -19.62
CA ASP A 48 17.34 -4.57 -20.60
C ASP A 48 17.75 -3.13 -20.24
N VAL A 49 19.05 -2.95 -19.98
CA VAL A 49 19.68 -1.66 -19.67
C VAL A 49 19.41 -0.65 -20.78
N LYS A 50 19.48 -1.04 -22.06
CA LYS A 50 19.31 -0.13 -23.20
C LYS A 50 17.89 0.43 -23.28
N VAL A 51 16.90 -0.40 -22.95
CA VAL A 51 15.49 0.03 -22.87
C VAL A 51 15.33 1.07 -21.77
N ARG A 52 15.92 0.83 -20.59
CA ARG A 52 15.88 1.80 -19.48
C ARG A 52 16.62 3.09 -19.81
N GLU A 53 17.79 3.02 -20.42
CA GLU A 53 18.56 4.20 -20.88
C GLU A 53 17.75 5.06 -21.85
N THR A 54 17.13 4.42 -22.85
CA THR A 54 16.29 5.12 -23.83
C THR A 54 15.08 5.79 -23.16
N ALA A 55 14.44 5.09 -22.22
CA ALA A 55 13.32 5.63 -21.45
C ALA A 55 13.74 6.82 -20.57
N LEU A 56 14.87 6.72 -19.87
CA LEU A 56 15.41 7.80 -19.05
C LEU A 56 15.78 9.03 -19.88
N ALA A 57 16.36 8.85 -21.06
CA ALA A 57 16.64 9.94 -21.99
C ALA A 57 15.35 10.61 -22.48
N ALA A 58 14.32 9.83 -22.79
CA ALA A 58 13.01 10.38 -23.17
C ALA A 58 12.34 11.16 -22.03
N ILE A 59 12.48 10.68 -20.78
CA ILE A 59 12.00 11.37 -19.58
C ILE A 59 12.72 12.70 -19.40
N GLU A 60 14.06 12.70 -19.44
CA GLU A 60 14.88 13.90 -19.31
C GLU A 60 14.53 14.94 -20.38
N HIS A 61 14.43 14.52 -21.64
CA HIS A 61 14.05 15.39 -22.74
C HIS A 61 12.66 16.02 -22.58
N ARG A 62 11.66 15.26 -22.07
CA ARG A 62 10.32 15.83 -21.78
C ARG A 62 10.38 16.86 -20.66
N LEU A 63 11.13 16.58 -19.60
CA LEU A 63 11.29 17.53 -18.48
C LEU A 63 12.04 18.79 -18.92
N ASP A 64 13.02 18.67 -19.81
CA ASP A 64 13.71 19.81 -20.42
C ASP A 64 12.76 20.70 -21.24
N GLN A 65 11.81 20.11 -21.95
CA GLN A 65 10.78 20.86 -22.69
C GLN A 65 9.82 21.60 -21.76
N TRP A 66 9.49 21.02 -20.60
CA TRP A 66 8.62 21.66 -19.61
C TRP A 66 9.33 22.72 -18.76
N LEU A 67 10.65 22.59 -18.57
CA LEU A 67 11.48 23.56 -17.85
C LEU A 67 12.49 24.24 -18.78
N PRO A 68 12.04 25.10 -19.73
CA PRO A 68 12.97 25.90 -20.51
C PRO A 68 13.80 26.79 -19.59
N ASN A 69 15.09 26.93 -19.90
CA ASN A 69 16.06 27.67 -19.08
C ASN A 69 15.50 29.04 -18.65
N CYS A 70 15.24 29.21 -17.35
CA CYS A 70 14.79 30.48 -16.75
C CYS A 70 15.92 31.53 -16.67
N SER A 71 16.87 31.52 -17.60
CA SER A 71 17.96 32.50 -17.65
C SER A 71 17.60 33.79 -18.43
N SER A 72 16.35 33.97 -18.86
CA SER A 72 15.94 35.13 -19.70
C SER A 72 14.69 35.91 -19.24
N LEU A 73 14.20 35.73 -18.01
CA LEU A 73 13.16 36.62 -17.44
C LEU A 73 13.78 37.88 -16.81
N GLN A 74 14.57 38.61 -17.60
CA GLN A 74 14.77 40.06 -17.43
C GLN A 74 14.26 40.72 -18.71
N ASN A 75 12.95 40.84 -18.83
CA ASN A 75 12.24 41.99 -19.36
C ASN A 75 10.78 41.59 -19.50
N GLY A 76 9.92 42.28 -18.76
CA GLY A 76 8.52 41.94 -18.63
C GLY A 76 7.79 41.99 -19.96
N THR A 77 7.25 40.85 -20.37
CA THR A 77 6.04 40.77 -21.20
C THR A 77 5.40 39.39 -21.06
N SER A 78 4.13 39.40 -20.66
CA SER A 78 3.11 38.34 -20.74
C SER A 78 3.50 36.94 -20.25
N ILE A 79 3.00 36.56 -19.06
CA ILE A 79 2.85 35.17 -18.65
C ILE A 79 1.93 34.50 -19.67
N ALA A 80 2.52 33.70 -20.58
CA ALA A 80 1.77 32.86 -21.48
C ALA A 80 1.03 31.80 -20.65
N ASN A 81 -0.26 31.58 -20.93
CA ASN A 81 -1.11 30.61 -20.25
C ASN A 81 -0.52 29.18 -20.16
N GLY A 82 0.50 28.83 -20.97
CA GLY A 82 1.16 27.50 -20.94
C GLY A 82 2.29 27.32 -19.91
N ALA A 83 2.82 28.39 -19.29
CA ALA A 83 3.89 28.25 -18.28
C ALA A 83 3.37 27.62 -16.97
N GLY A 84 2.10 27.85 -16.62
CA GLY A 84 1.44 27.23 -15.48
C GLY A 84 1.25 25.72 -15.66
N ASP A 85 0.87 25.30 -16.87
CA ASP A 85 0.63 23.89 -17.20
C ASP A 85 1.93 23.06 -17.16
N HIS A 86 3.04 23.62 -17.65
CA HIS A 86 4.33 22.93 -17.62
C HIS A 86 4.85 22.71 -16.19
N TRP A 87 4.68 23.69 -15.30
CA TRP A 87 5.07 23.54 -13.89
C TRP A 87 4.22 22.50 -13.17
N GLN A 88 2.93 22.38 -13.52
CA GLN A 88 2.05 21.32 -13.01
C GLN A 88 2.50 19.93 -13.47
N GLN A 89 2.91 19.77 -14.74
CA GLN A 89 3.46 18.50 -15.24
C GLN A 89 4.73 18.09 -14.49
N VAL A 90 5.66 19.03 -14.28
CA VAL A 90 6.88 18.76 -13.49
C VAL A 90 6.51 18.37 -12.05
N THR A 91 5.60 19.11 -11.42
CA THR A 91 5.12 18.84 -10.06
C THR A 91 4.52 17.44 -9.95
N LEU A 92 3.78 17.01 -10.97
CA LEU A 92 3.18 15.68 -11.04
C LEU A 92 4.24 14.57 -11.06
N HIS A 93 5.31 14.74 -11.86
CA HIS A 93 6.31 13.68 -12.08
C HIS A 93 7.44 13.61 -11.03
N VAL A 94 7.76 14.72 -10.37
CA VAL A 94 8.86 14.81 -9.38
C VAL A 94 8.75 13.76 -8.26
N PRO A 95 7.59 13.50 -7.64
CA PRO A 95 7.49 12.46 -6.60
C PRO A 95 7.84 11.05 -7.09
N THR A 96 7.45 10.71 -8.32
CA THR A 96 7.82 9.42 -8.94
C THR A 96 9.32 9.32 -9.19
N LEU A 97 9.94 10.40 -9.69
CA LEU A 97 11.40 10.46 -9.89
C LEU A 97 12.16 10.35 -8.57
N LEU A 98 11.69 11.03 -7.52
CA LEU A 98 12.28 10.97 -6.19
C LEU A 98 12.23 9.55 -5.63
N ARG A 99 11.07 8.89 -5.70
CA ARG A 99 10.93 7.48 -5.32
C ARG A 99 11.89 6.58 -6.09
N LEU A 100 11.97 6.73 -7.41
CA LEU A 100 12.86 5.92 -8.26
C LEU A 100 14.33 6.17 -7.96
N SER A 101 14.71 7.39 -7.60
CA SER A 101 16.09 7.73 -7.22
C SER A 101 16.57 7.01 -5.95
N VAL A 102 15.63 6.69 -5.04
CA VAL A 102 15.93 6.09 -3.74
C VAL A 102 15.74 4.57 -3.76
N SER A 103 14.55 4.10 -4.14
CA SER A 103 14.11 2.73 -3.90
C SER A 103 14.11 1.83 -5.14
N CYS A 104 14.41 2.36 -6.34
CA CYS A 104 14.47 1.51 -7.53
C CYS A 104 15.59 0.46 -7.37
N PRO A 105 15.38 -0.83 -7.66
CA PRO A 105 16.43 -1.84 -7.53
C PRO A 105 17.55 -1.69 -8.57
N PHE A 106 17.27 -1.03 -9.71
CA PHE A 106 18.24 -0.76 -10.77
C PHE A 106 19.11 0.47 -10.47
N ARG A 107 20.42 0.27 -10.42
CA ARG A 107 21.39 1.32 -10.06
C ARG A 107 21.44 2.46 -11.08
N ASP A 108 21.38 2.13 -12.36
CA ASP A 108 21.33 3.07 -13.48
C ASP A 108 20.13 4.01 -13.40
N VAL A 109 18.95 3.46 -13.09
CA VAL A 109 17.72 4.26 -12.87
C VAL A 109 17.89 5.19 -11.67
N ARG A 110 18.40 4.70 -10.54
CA ARG A 110 18.64 5.53 -9.35
C ARG A 110 19.52 6.74 -9.66
N ILE A 111 20.68 6.49 -10.26
CA ILE A 111 21.66 7.53 -10.59
C ILE A 111 21.06 8.58 -11.52
N LYS A 112 20.41 8.14 -12.61
CA LYS A 112 19.89 9.07 -13.62
C LYS A 112 18.69 9.87 -13.09
N CYS A 113 17.81 9.27 -12.31
CA CYS A 113 16.74 10.00 -11.64
C CYS A 113 17.29 11.06 -10.66
N SER A 114 18.34 10.75 -9.88
CA SER A 114 19.01 11.74 -9.02
C SER A 114 19.60 12.91 -9.81
N GLN A 115 20.21 12.63 -10.97
CA GLN A 115 20.74 13.67 -11.85
C GLN A 115 19.63 14.56 -12.40
N ILE A 116 18.52 13.97 -12.87
CA ILE A 116 17.36 14.71 -13.38
C ILE A 116 16.78 15.61 -12.27
N LEU A 117 16.63 15.10 -11.05
CA LEU A 117 16.15 15.88 -9.91
C LEU A 117 17.10 17.04 -9.55
N HIS A 118 18.41 16.84 -9.65
CA HIS A 118 19.39 17.91 -9.47
C HIS A 118 19.21 19.01 -10.52
N THR A 119 19.09 18.65 -11.81
CA THR A 119 18.85 19.61 -12.89
C THR A 119 17.55 20.40 -12.69
N ILE A 120 16.47 19.72 -12.25
CA ILE A 120 15.19 20.36 -11.91
C ILE A 120 15.38 21.37 -10.78
N SER A 121 16.15 21.02 -9.76
CA SER A 121 16.47 21.89 -8.62
C SER A 121 17.30 23.12 -9.03
N GLU A 122 18.30 22.95 -9.90
CA GLU A 122 19.13 24.05 -10.41
C GLU A 122 18.32 25.04 -11.25
N ARG A 123 17.23 24.58 -11.88
CA ARG A 123 16.28 25.42 -12.63
C ARG A 123 15.23 26.10 -11.75
N GLY A 124 15.38 26.05 -10.43
CA GLY A 124 14.56 26.79 -9.47
C GLY A 124 13.30 26.05 -9.00
N PHE A 125 13.12 24.77 -9.34
CA PHE A 125 12.02 23.97 -8.81
C PHE A 125 12.40 23.35 -7.46
N SER A 126 11.57 23.59 -6.44
CA SER A 126 11.80 23.01 -5.11
C SER A 126 11.47 21.51 -5.11
N VAL A 127 12.50 20.67 -5.14
CA VAL A 127 12.33 19.23 -4.93
C VAL A 127 12.09 18.97 -3.44
N PRO A 128 10.97 18.34 -3.04
CA PRO A 128 10.71 18.09 -1.63
C PRO A 128 11.76 17.14 -1.01
N PHE A 129 12.09 17.39 0.26
CA PHE A 129 13.20 16.76 0.97
C PHE A 129 13.17 15.22 0.98
N ASN A 130 14.36 14.64 0.91
CA ASN A 130 14.64 13.22 0.95
C ASN A 130 14.72 12.72 2.41
N THR A 131 13.64 12.20 2.98
CA THR A 131 13.80 11.34 4.16
C THR A 131 14.26 9.96 3.69
N THR A 132 15.56 9.84 3.40
CA THR A 132 16.24 8.54 3.37
C THR A 132 16.21 8.01 4.80
N GLY A 133 15.09 7.39 5.17
CA GLY A 133 15.02 6.66 6.42
C GLY A 133 16.07 5.56 6.33
N GLN A 134 16.94 5.47 7.34
CA GLN A 134 17.64 4.23 7.61
C GLN A 134 16.57 3.13 7.59
N GLY A 135 16.79 2.08 6.80
CA GLY A 135 15.80 1.01 6.67
C GLY A 135 15.41 0.47 8.04
N ALA A 136 14.24 -0.17 8.15
CA ALA A 136 13.67 -0.62 9.42
C ALA A 136 14.60 -1.47 10.31
N SER A 137 15.71 -2.00 9.76
CA SER A 137 16.75 -2.66 10.53
C SER A 137 18.15 -2.44 9.95
N SER A 138 19.12 -2.16 10.84
CA SER A 138 20.57 -2.18 10.54
C SER A 138 21.19 -3.57 10.69
N PHE A 139 20.46 -4.54 11.26
CA PHE A 139 20.98 -5.86 11.65
C PHE A 139 20.88 -6.91 10.55
N ILE A 140 20.15 -6.63 9.46
CA ILE A 140 19.84 -7.64 8.44
C ILE A 140 20.53 -7.26 7.12
N PRO A 141 21.51 -8.07 6.65
CA PRO A 141 22.20 -7.83 5.39
C PRO A 141 21.25 -7.92 4.18
N THR A 142 21.34 -6.97 3.26
CA THR A 142 20.41 -6.81 2.12
C THR A 142 20.76 -7.60 0.85
N GLN A 143 21.82 -8.42 0.87
CA GLN A 143 22.40 -9.01 -0.36
C GLN A 143 21.55 -10.11 -0.99
N GLU A 144 20.88 -10.97 -0.19
CA GLU A 144 20.07 -12.09 -0.71
C GLU A 144 18.72 -11.65 -1.30
N THR A 145 18.26 -10.44 -0.97
CA THR A 145 16.92 -9.95 -1.35
C THR A 145 16.89 -9.27 -2.72
N HIS A 146 18.04 -8.86 -3.26
CA HIS A 146 18.09 -7.97 -4.42
C HIS A 146 17.34 -8.51 -5.65
N VAL A 147 17.44 -9.82 -5.91
CA VAL A 147 16.72 -10.49 -7.02
C VAL A 147 15.20 -10.44 -6.82
N LEU A 148 14.71 -10.73 -5.61
CA LEU A 148 13.28 -10.67 -5.30
C LEU A 148 12.74 -9.24 -5.39
N LEU A 149 13.54 -8.23 -5.02
CA LEU A 149 13.15 -6.82 -5.17
C LEU A 149 13.12 -6.38 -6.63
N ILE A 150 14.02 -6.89 -7.48
CA ILE A 150 13.93 -6.69 -8.93
C ILE A 150 12.63 -7.29 -9.45
N ASP A 151 12.34 -8.55 -9.11
CA ASP A 151 11.16 -9.25 -9.62
C ASP A 151 9.87 -8.55 -9.16
N ALA A 152 9.81 -8.14 -7.90
CA ALA A 152 8.70 -7.35 -7.37
C ALA A 152 8.55 -6.01 -8.11
N PHE A 153 9.63 -5.30 -8.36
CA PHE A 153 9.60 -4.03 -9.10
C PHE A 153 9.11 -4.22 -10.54
N LEU A 154 9.59 -5.24 -11.24
CA LEU A 154 9.18 -5.56 -12.60
C LEU A 154 7.70 -5.96 -12.70
N GLN A 155 7.17 -6.62 -11.67
CA GLN A 155 5.77 -7.07 -11.64
C GLN A 155 4.79 -5.95 -11.23
N ASN A 156 5.21 -5.06 -10.33
CA ASN A 156 4.33 -4.05 -9.75
C ASN A 156 4.57 -2.63 -10.31
N ASN A 157 5.54 -2.45 -11.20
CA ASN A 157 6.05 -1.15 -11.68
C ASN A 157 6.52 -0.19 -10.57
N ARG A 158 6.64 -0.72 -9.36
CA ARG A 158 6.92 0.00 -8.12
C ARG A 158 7.50 -0.98 -7.11
N LEU A 159 8.43 -0.50 -6.29
CA LEU A 159 8.84 -1.19 -5.08
C LEU A 159 8.22 -0.48 -3.89
N ASP A 160 7.09 -0.97 -3.40
CA ASP A 160 6.37 -0.37 -2.27
C ASP A 160 7.11 -0.59 -0.93
N HIS A 161 6.78 0.21 0.08
CA HIS A 161 7.45 0.14 1.38
C HIS A 161 7.22 -1.18 2.12
N VAL A 162 6.07 -1.85 1.96
CA VAL A 162 5.81 -3.17 2.57
C VAL A 162 6.78 -4.20 2.01
N THR A 163 6.95 -4.24 0.69
CA THR A 163 7.90 -5.11 0.01
C THR A 163 9.34 -4.84 0.48
N GLN A 164 9.71 -3.58 0.69
CA GLN A 164 11.04 -3.20 1.20
C GLN A 164 11.26 -3.73 2.63
N VAL A 165 10.29 -3.56 3.54
CA VAL A 165 10.39 -4.05 4.93
C VAL A 165 10.37 -5.57 4.98
N MET A 166 9.51 -6.24 4.22
CA MET A 166 9.51 -7.71 4.13
C MET A 166 10.81 -8.25 3.50
N GLY A 167 11.54 -7.42 2.76
CA GLY A 167 12.84 -7.73 2.17
C GLY A 167 13.93 -8.11 3.17
N TYR A 168 13.74 -7.78 4.45
CA TYR A 168 14.60 -8.27 5.53
C TYR A 168 14.44 -9.78 5.80
N HIS A 169 13.38 -10.41 5.29
CA HIS A 169 13.12 -11.84 5.44
C HIS A 169 12.85 -12.48 4.07
N PRO A 170 13.88 -12.75 3.24
CA PRO A 170 13.73 -13.16 1.85
C PRO A 170 12.83 -14.39 1.64
N LYS A 171 12.93 -15.38 2.53
CA LYS A 171 12.10 -16.60 2.48
C LYS A 171 10.61 -16.29 2.67
N TYR A 172 10.29 -15.34 3.54
CA TYR A 172 8.91 -14.90 3.75
C TYR A 172 8.45 -14.02 2.59
N LEU A 173 9.31 -13.09 2.13
CA LEU A 173 9.01 -12.23 0.99
C LEU A 173 8.66 -13.01 -0.27
N ASP A 174 9.41 -14.05 -0.62
CA ASP A 174 9.12 -14.89 -1.79
C ASP A 174 7.71 -15.49 -1.74
N VAL A 175 7.33 -16.09 -0.61
CA VAL A 175 5.98 -16.66 -0.42
C VAL A 175 4.93 -15.56 -0.48
N PHE A 176 5.16 -14.42 0.18
CA PHE A 176 4.25 -13.28 0.17
C PHE A 176 4.01 -12.76 -1.25
N LEU A 177 5.06 -12.52 -2.03
CA LEU A 177 4.95 -12.02 -3.41
C LEU A 177 4.18 -12.99 -4.30
N ARG A 178 4.49 -14.29 -4.21
CA ARG A 178 3.77 -15.33 -4.97
C ARG A 178 2.30 -15.38 -4.60
N THR A 179 1.97 -15.37 -3.31
CA THR A 179 0.58 -15.38 -2.83
C THR A 179 -0.15 -14.11 -3.29
N GLN A 180 0.44 -12.93 -3.09
CA GLN A 180 -0.18 -11.66 -3.44
C GLN A 180 -0.41 -11.54 -4.95
N ASN A 181 0.56 -11.94 -5.77
CA ASN A 181 0.42 -12.00 -7.22
C ASN A 181 -0.71 -12.95 -7.64
N PHE A 182 -0.76 -14.16 -7.07
CA PHE A 182 -1.80 -15.12 -7.38
C PHE A 182 -3.21 -14.61 -7.06
N ILE A 183 -3.43 -14.09 -5.85
CA ILE A 183 -4.78 -13.66 -5.42
C ILE A 183 -5.25 -12.38 -6.11
N LEU A 184 -4.34 -11.47 -6.50
CA LEU A 184 -4.70 -10.21 -7.16
C LEU A 184 -4.68 -10.31 -8.67
N ARG A 185 -3.68 -10.96 -9.28
CA ARG A 185 -3.42 -10.93 -10.74
C ARG A 185 -3.48 -12.30 -11.41
N GLY A 186 -3.50 -13.40 -10.66
CA GLY A 186 -3.66 -14.73 -11.23
C GLY A 186 -5.07 -14.99 -11.79
N ASP A 187 -5.21 -16.01 -12.63
CA ASP A 187 -6.53 -16.45 -13.07
C ASP A 187 -7.40 -16.85 -11.87
N GLY A 188 -8.67 -16.41 -11.88
CA GLY A 188 -9.54 -16.62 -10.73
C GLY A 188 -10.99 -16.23 -11.00
N PRO A 189 -11.90 -16.59 -10.08
CA PRO A 189 -13.33 -16.39 -10.24
C PRO A 189 -13.76 -14.91 -10.22
N LEU A 190 -12.92 -14.00 -9.72
CA LEU A 190 -13.24 -12.59 -9.60
C LEU A 190 -12.54 -11.73 -10.67
N PRO A 191 -13.22 -10.71 -11.23
CA PRO A 191 -12.60 -9.66 -12.02
C PRO A 191 -11.52 -8.89 -11.24
N TYR A 192 -10.50 -8.34 -11.92
CA TYR A 192 -9.36 -7.68 -11.27
C TYR A 192 -9.76 -6.43 -10.48
N ASP A 193 -10.65 -5.60 -11.02
CA ASP A 193 -11.23 -4.43 -10.35
C ASP A 193 -11.98 -4.82 -9.06
N TYR A 194 -12.75 -5.92 -9.09
CA TYR A 194 -13.41 -6.44 -7.88
C TYR A 194 -12.40 -6.81 -6.80
N ARG A 195 -11.27 -7.43 -7.16
CA ARG A 195 -10.25 -7.87 -6.20
C ARG A 195 -9.63 -6.67 -5.47
N HIS A 196 -9.24 -5.64 -6.21
CA HIS A 196 -8.68 -4.42 -5.62
C HIS A 196 -9.73 -3.65 -4.82
N TYR A 197 -10.98 -3.61 -5.24
CA TYR A 197 -12.04 -2.98 -4.45
C TYR A 197 -12.31 -3.73 -3.13
N ILE A 198 -12.30 -5.07 -3.14
CA ILE A 198 -12.40 -5.88 -1.92
C ILE A 198 -11.22 -5.59 -0.97
N ALA A 199 -10.01 -5.43 -1.52
CA ALA A 199 -8.83 -5.04 -0.74
C ALA A 199 -8.99 -3.65 -0.10
N ILE A 200 -9.54 -2.67 -0.82
CA ILE A 200 -9.90 -1.35 -0.26
C ILE A 200 -10.91 -1.50 0.89
N MET A 201 -11.96 -2.31 0.70
CA MET A 201 -12.95 -2.56 1.76
C MET A 201 -12.34 -3.21 3.00
N ALA A 202 -11.39 -4.14 2.82
CA ALA A 202 -10.69 -4.80 3.91
C ALA A 202 -9.82 -3.79 4.69
N ALA A 203 -8.98 -3.03 3.99
CA ALA A 203 -8.11 -2.03 4.60
C ALA A 203 -8.89 -0.91 5.30
N GLY A 204 -10.05 -0.54 4.77
CA GLY A 204 -10.98 0.42 5.38
C GLY A 204 -11.51 0.00 6.76
N ARG A 205 -11.50 -1.29 7.11
CA ARG A 205 -11.90 -1.75 8.46
C ARG A 205 -10.89 -1.40 9.56
N HIS A 206 -9.65 -1.12 9.18
CA HIS A 206 -8.56 -0.74 10.07
C HIS A 206 -8.05 0.68 9.82
N GLN A 207 -8.75 1.47 8.98
CA GLN A 207 -8.34 2.83 8.59
C GLN A 207 -6.90 2.90 8.07
N CYS A 208 -6.44 1.86 7.37
CA CYS A 208 -5.09 1.80 6.85
C CYS A 208 -4.98 2.62 5.55
N SER A 209 -4.69 3.92 5.67
CA SER A 209 -4.58 4.87 4.55
C SER A 209 -3.59 4.38 3.49
N TYR A 210 -2.42 3.90 3.92
CA TYR A 210 -1.37 3.33 3.07
C TYR A 210 -1.91 2.26 2.11
N LEU A 211 -2.59 1.23 2.63
CA LEU A 211 -3.11 0.14 1.79
C LEU A 211 -4.32 0.58 0.97
N ILE A 212 -5.20 1.42 1.53
CA ILE A 212 -6.33 1.99 0.78
C ILE A 212 -5.82 2.71 -0.46
N GLN A 213 -4.78 3.53 -0.30
CA GLN A 213 -4.25 4.34 -1.38
C GLN A 213 -3.55 3.50 -2.46
N LEU A 214 -2.73 2.52 -2.07
CA LEU A 214 -2.14 1.57 -3.02
C LEU A 214 -3.21 0.79 -3.80
N GLN A 215 -4.27 0.33 -3.14
CA GLN A 215 -5.30 -0.45 -3.82
C GLN A 215 -6.25 0.42 -4.66
N LYS A 216 -6.46 1.70 -4.31
CA LYS A 216 -7.13 2.66 -5.19
C LYS A 216 -6.40 2.81 -6.51
N GLN A 217 -5.07 2.96 -6.46
CA GLN A 217 -4.24 3.05 -7.66
C GLN A 217 -4.39 1.82 -8.56
N GLU A 218 -4.24 0.63 -7.98
CA GLU A 218 -4.36 -0.63 -8.72
C GLU A 218 -5.78 -0.83 -9.26
N PHE A 219 -6.82 -0.54 -8.48
CA PHE A 219 -8.22 -0.61 -8.92
C PHE A 219 -8.46 0.19 -10.21
N ILE A 220 -7.94 1.40 -10.25
CA ILE A 220 -8.04 2.28 -11.41
C ILE A 220 -7.24 1.74 -12.60
N MET A 221 -6.02 1.24 -12.39
CA MET A 221 -5.20 0.64 -13.46
C MET A 221 -5.85 -0.60 -14.08
N GLN A 222 -6.67 -1.34 -13.32
CA GLN A 222 -7.44 -2.48 -13.81
C GLN A 222 -8.77 -2.09 -14.48
N GLY A 223 -9.02 -0.79 -14.72
CA GLY A 223 -10.23 -0.30 -15.38
C GLY A 223 -11.46 -0.21 -14.49
N GLY A 224 -11.27 -0.19 -13.16
CA GLY A 224 -12.35 -0.06 -12.20
C GLY A 224 -13.12 1.27 -12.34
N ASP A 225 -14.43 1.22 -12.10
CA ASP A 225 -15.30 2.39 -12.15
C ASP A 225 -14.99 3.36 -11.00
N LYS A 226 -14.45 4.54 -11.35
CA LYS A 226 -14.04 5.60 -10.43
C LYS A 226 -15.16 6.02 -9.46
N THR A 227 -16.42 5.91 -9.89
CA THR A 227 -17.57 6.31 -9.06
C THR A 227 -17.66 5.48 -7.78
N TRP A 228 -17.14 4.25 -7.77
CA TRP A 228 -17.13 3.37 -6.60
C TRP A 228 -16.26 3.90 -5.45
N LEU A 229 -15.28 4.74 -5.77
CA LEU A 229 -14.39 5.36 -4.79
C LEU A 229 -15.06 6.53 -4.05
N LYS A 230 -16.24 6.99 -4.49
CA LYS A 230 -17.04 8.00 -3.79
C LYS A 230 -17.73 7.46 -2.53
N GLY A 231 -17.70 6.13 -2.33
CA GLY A 231 -18.21 5.46 -1.14
C GLY A 231 -19.08 4.25 -1.47
N LEU A 232 -19.41 3.46 -0.44
CA LEU A 232 -20.16 2.20 -0.59
C LEU A 232 -21.54 2.37 -1.24
N ALA A 233 -22.16 3.55 -1.14
CA ALA A 233 -23.44 3.82 -1.80
C ALA A 233 -23.36 3.73 -3.34
N TYR A 234 -22.19 3.99 -3.91
CA TYR A 234 -21.95 4.00 -5.36
C TYR A 234 -21.50 2.65 -5.92
N THR A 235 -21.40 1.61 -5.10
CA THR A 235 -20.90 0.30 -5.54
C THR A 235 -21.99 -0.71 -5.86
N PRO A 236 -21.71 -1.70 -6.72
CA PRO A 236 -22.64 -2.76 -7.04
C PRO A 236 -23.12 -3.47 -5.77
N GLN A 237 -24.42 -3.81 -5.76
CA GLN A 237 -25.03 -4.52 -4.62
C GLN A 237 -24.28 -5.82 -4.28
N LYS A 238 -23.74 -6.50 -5.30
CA LYS A 238 -22.92 -7.71 -5.13
C LYS A 238 -21.75 -7.46 -4.16
N LEU A 239 -20.97 -6.39 -4.35
CA LEU A 239 -19.85 -6.03 -3.47
C LEU A 239 -20.33 -5.54 -2.10
N ARG A 240 -21.41 -4.75 -2.05
CA ARG A 240 -22.00 -4.31 -0.76
C ARG A 240 -22.40 -5.48 0.13
N ASN A 241 -22.88 -6.58 -0.45
CA ASN A 241 -23.27 -7.77 0.31
C ASN A 241 -22.10 -8.38 1.11
N LEU A 242 -20.84 -8.16 0.72
CA LEU A 242 -19.67 -8.62 1.48
C LEU A 242 -19.43 -7.85 2.79
N TYR A 243 -20.10 -6.71 3.00
CA TYR A 243 -19.81 -5.80 4.11
C TYR A 243 -19.97 -6.47 5.50
N GLU A 244 -21.01 -7.28 5.67
CA GLU A 244 -21.26 -8.00 6.94
C GLU A 244 -20.11 -8.96 7.26
N ILE A 245 -19.70 -9.78 6.29
CA ILE A 245 -18.59 -10.73 6.48
C ILE A 245 -17.26 -10.01 6.66
N ASN A 246 -16.98 -8.95 5.90
CA ASN A 246 -15.78 -8.12 6.08
C ASN A 246 -15.66 -7.60 7.52
N LYS A 247 -16.75 -7.06 8.08
CA LYS A 247 -16.79 -6.62 9.48
C LYS A 247 -16.53 -7.75 10.47
N ILE A 248 -17.14 -8.92 10.26
CA ILE A 248 -16.98 -10.09 11.15
C ILE A 248 -15.53 -10.57 11.12
N LEU A 249 -14.96 -10.79 9.93
CA LEU A 249 -13.60 -11.29 9.76
C LEU A 249 -12.54 -10.37 10.40
N ALA A 250 -12.70 -9.05 10.24
CA ALA A 250 -11.74 -8.08 10.77
C ALA A 250 -11.73 -7.98 12.30
N HIS A 251 -12.86 -8.23 12.97
CA HIS A 251 -13.04 -7.84 14.38
C HIS A 251 -13.41 -9.00 15.31
N ARG A 252 -14.20 -9.96 14.85
CA ARG A 252 -14.71 -11.10 15.65
C ARG A 252 -14.95 -12.33 14.75
N PRO A 253 -13.89 -12.93 14.18
CA PRO A 253 -14.03 -13.97 13.15
C PRO A 253 -14.79 -15.23 13.64
N TRP A 254 -14.79 -15.51 14.95
CA TRP A 254 -15.54 -16.61 15.56
C TRP A 254 -17.07 -16.48 15.44
N LEU A 255 -17.60 -15.32 15.05
CA LEU A 255 -19.05 -15.12 14.79
C LEU A 255 -19.47 -15.56 13.38
N LEU A 256 -18.53 -15.84 12.48
CA LEU A 256 -18.83 -16.31 11.13
C LEU A 256 -19.54 -17.67 11.21
N ASN A 257 -20.58 -17.85 10.39
CA ASN A 257 -21.41 -19.05 10.41
C ASN A 257 -22.08 -19.26 9.05
N LYS A 258 -22.71 -20.44 8.87
CA LYS A 258 -23.32 -20.86 7.61
C LYS A 258 -24.37 -19.89 7.05
N SER A 259 -25.08 -19.15 7.91
CA SER A 259 -26.11 -18.21 7.45
C SER A 259 -25.50 -17.04 6.68
N HIS A 260 -24.31 -16.56 7.07
CA HIS A 260 -23.60 -15.50 6.37
C HIS A 260 -23.21 -15.92 4.95
N ILE A 261 -22.71 -17.16 4.79
CA ILE A 261 -22.38 -17.72 3.47
C ILE A 261 -23.65 -17.93 2.63
N GLN A 262 -24.74 -18.39 3.26
CA GLN A 262 -26.02 -18.57 2.60
C GLN A 262 -26.60 -17.25 2.06
N LYS A 263 -26.47 -16.14 2.81
CA LYS A 263 -26.92 -14.81 2.36
C LYS A 263 -26.19 -14.33 1.10
N LEU A 264 -24.91 -14.68 0.93
CA LEU A 264 -24.14 -14.30 -0.25
C LEU A 264 -24.47 -15.15 -1.49
N THR A 265 -24.83 -16.41 -1.28
CA THR A 265 -24.95 -17.42 -2.35
C THR A 265 -26.38 -17.62 -2.85
N LYS A 266 -27.37 -16.94 -2.26
CA LYS A 266 -28.80 -17.05 -2.62
C LYS A 266 -29.41 -15.69 -2.93
N GLY A 267 -30.36 -15.65 -3.89
CA GLY A 267 -31.09 -14.43 -4.29
C GLY A 267 -30.74 -13.91 -5.69
N SER A 268 -30.78 -12.59 -5.86
CA SER A 268 -30.27 -11.87 -7.04
C SER A 268 -28.92 -11.23 -6.71
N ASN A 269 -28.02 -11.08 -7.69
CA ASN A 269 -26.63 -10.63 -7.48
C ASN A 269 -25.79 -11.57 -6.59
N ASN A 270 -26.00 -12.87 -6.73
CA ASN A 270 -25.34 -13.88 -5.91
C ASN A 270 -23.85 -13.99 -6.22
N TRP A 271 -23.14 -14.38 -5.18
CA TRP A 271 -21.79 -14.90 -5.29
C TRP A 271 -21.83 -16.40 -5.54
N SER A 272 -21.01 -16.88 -6.47
CA SER A 272 -20.69 -18.31 -6.52
C SER A 272 -19.82 -18.68 -5.31
N LEU A 273 -19.76 -19.97 -4.96
CA LEU A 273 -18.94 -20.41 -3.83
C LEU A 273 -17.44 -20.10 -4.05
N SER A 274 -16.95 -20.24 -5.29
CA SER A 274 -15.56 -19.92 -5.63
C SER A 274 -15.26 -18.42 -5.49
N GLU A 275 -16.19 -17.56 -5.92
CA GLU A 275 -16.09 -16.10 -5.71
C GLU A 275 -16.07 -15.75 -4.21
N VAL A 276 -16.91 -16.38 -3.38
CA VAL A 276 -16.92 -16.15 -1.92
C VAL A 276 -15.59 -16.55 -1.29
N VAL A 277 -15.06 -17.73 -1.64
CA VAL A 277 -13.77 -18.19 -1.09
C VAL A 277 -12.65 -17.22 -1.46
N HIS A 278 -12.57 -16.80 -2.72
CA HIS A 278 -11.55 -15.85 -3.17
C HIS A 278 -11.71 -14.49 -2.47
N ALA A 279 -12.94 -13.98 -2.32
CA ALA A 279 -13.20 -12.74 -1.59
C ALA A 279 -12.77 -12.83 -0.12
N ILE A 280 -13.05 -13.94 0.57
CA ILE A 280 -12.63 -14.14 1.97
C ILE A 280 -11.10 -14.15 2.08
N VAL A 281 -10.41 -14.83 1.16
CA VAL A 281 -8.94 -14.83 1.12
C VAL A 281 -8.39 -13.40 0.96
N LEU A 282 -8.96 -12.61 0.05
CA LEU A 282 -8.57 -11.20 -0.12
C LEU A 282 -8.83 -10.36 1.14
N LEU A 283 -10.00 -10.50 1.76
CA LEU A 283 -10.35 -9.78 2.99
C LEU A 283 -9.33 -10.07 4.11
N VAL A 284 -9.10 -11.35 4.41
CA VAL A 284 -8.18 -11.77 5.48
C VAL A 284 -6.74 -11.38 5.18
N HIS A 285 -6.29 -11.55 3.93
CA HIS A 285 -4.95 -11.14 3.50
C HIS A 285 -4.69 -9.67 3.79
N PHE A 286 -5.63 -8.80 3.42
CA PHE A 286 -5.48 -7.36 3.65
C PHE A 286 -5.74 -6.93 5.10
N HIS A 287 -6.54 -7.66 5.89
CA HIS A 287 -6.62 -7.43 7.34
C HIS A 287 -5.27 -7.71 8.02
N CYS A 288 -4.65 -8.86 7.71
CA CYS A 288 -3.31 -9.20 8.21
C CYS A 288 -2.26 -8.17 7.77
N LEU A 289 -2.35 -7.71 6.51
CA LEU A 289 -1.43 -6.72 5.98
C LEU A 289 -1.58 -5.34 6.67
N CYS A 290 -2.79 -4.97 7.10
CA CYS A 290 -2.99 -3.77 7.94
C CYS A 290 -2.24 -3.89 9.26
N SER A 291 -2.31 -5.05 9.92
CA SER A 291 -1.56 -5.32 11.16
C SER A 291 -0.05 -5.23 10.93
N PHE A 292 0.45 -5.73 9.80
CA PHE A 292 1.86 -5.60 9.43
C PHE A 292 2.26 -4.15 9.22
N VAL A 293 1.49 -3.38 8.44
CA VAL A 293 1.75 -1.96 8.18
C VAL A 293 1.79 -1.16 9.47
N CYS A 294 0.82 -1.36 10.36
CA CYS A 294 0.76 -0.70 11.66
C CYS A 294 1.91 -1.15 12.58
N GLY A 295 2.13 -2.46 12.71
CA GLY A 295 3.15 -3.02 13.61
C GLY A 295 4.59 -2.70 13.20
N CYS A 296 4.85 -2.53 11.90
CA CYS A 296 6.17 -2.15 11.38
C CYS A 296 6.33 -0.64 11.16
N GLY A 297 5.31 0.19 11.45
CA GLY A 297 5.37 1.63 11.23
C GLY A 297 5.62 2.02 9.78
N VAL A 298 5.02 1.29 8.82
CA VAL A 298 5.21 1.54 7.40
C VAL A 298 4.63 2.92 7.04
N ARG A 299 5.49 3.79 6.52
CA ARG A 299 5.13 5.18 6.17
C ARG A 299 4.42 5.27 4.82
N GLU A 300 3.66 6.33 4.64
CA GLU A 300 3.04 6.66 3.36
C GLU A 300 4.08 6.85 2.25
N GLU A 301 3.65 6.55 1.04
CA GLU A 301 4.44 6.63 -0.16
C GLU A 301 4.64 8.09 -0.61
N LEU A 302 5.84 8.44 -1.08
CA LEU A 302 6.26 9.84 -1.36
C LEU A 302 5.40 10.60 -2.37
N ASP A 303 4.72 9.87 -3.25
CA ASP A 303 3.87 10.32 -4.34
C ASP A 303 2.38 10.29 -4.02
N HIS A 304 2.04 9.94 -2.78
CA HIS A 304 0.67 9.95 -2.27
C HIS A 304 0.40 11.09 -1.28
N THR A 305 1.45 11.82 -0.86
CA THR A 305 1.34 12.95 0.06
C THR A 305 1.43 14.29 -0.68
N PRO A 306 0.40 15.16 -0.60
CA PRO A 306 0.47 16.50 -1.16
C PRO A 306 1.60 17.30 -0.50
N THR A 307 2.32 18.09 -1.30
CA THR A 307 3.54 18.83 -0.91
C THR A 307 3.31 19.81 0.26
N SER A 308 2.05 20.19 0.53
CA SER A 308 1.65 21.15 1.57
C SER A 308 1.77 20.63 3.01
N GLU A 309 1.70 19.31 3.23
CA GLU A 309 1.66 18.73 4.59
C GLU A 309 3.04 18.30 5.12
N ARG A 310 4.09 18.35 4.28
CA ARG A 310 5.44 17.90 4.65
C ARG A 310 6.13 18.73 5.74
N THR A 311 5.58 19.89 6.11
CA THR A 311 6.31 20.88 6.94
C THR A 311 6.07 20.76 8.44
N GLN A 312 5.19 19.88 8.94
CA GLN A 312 4.80 19.91 10.37
C GLN A 312 4.90 18.61 11.18
N GLU A 313 5.11 17.43 10.59
CA GLU A 313 5.12 16.18 11.38
C GLU A 313 6.51 15.67 11.82
N TYR A 314 7.61 16.30 11.39
CA TYR A 314 8.97 15.84 11.68
C TYR A 314 9.56 16.40 12.99
N ALA A 315 8.77 16.43 14.06
CA ALA A 315 9.24 16.86 15.38
C ALA A 315 8.63 16.11 16.56
N THR A 316 8.24 14.84 16.43
CA THR A 316 8.00 13.99 17.63
C THR A 316 7.97 12.52 17.25
N GLN A 317 9.14 11.88 17.20
CA GLN A 317 9.35 10.45 17.47
C GLN A 317 10.86 10.17 17.42
N GLN A 318 11.61 10.85 18.28
CA GLN A 318 12.83 10.28 18.82
C GLN A 318 12.40 9.62 20.13
N ASP A 319 12.09 8.33 20.06
CA ASP A 319 12.13 7.50 21.25
C ASP A 319 13.62 7.31 21.60
N THR A 320 14.14 8.19 22.45
CA THR A 320 15.42 7.99 23.12
C THR A 320 15.20 7.04 24.30
N GLY A 321 14.79 5.81 23.99
CA GLY A 321 14.88 4.70 24.93
C GLY A 321 16.31 4.19 24.90
N GLU A 322 17.08 4.42 25.97
CA GLU A 322 18.34 3.71 26.18
C GLU A 322 18.03 2.19 26.15
N PRO A 323 18.79 1.37 25.41
CA PRO A 323 18.57 -0.06 25.41
C PRO A 323 18.94 -0.61 26.78
N GLU A 324 17.94 -0.94 27.60
CA GLU A 324 18.16 -1.71 28.82
C GLU A 324 18.81 -3.04 28.44
N ALA A 325 20.07 -3.17 28.87
CA ALA A 325 20.99 -4.21 28.42
C ALA A 325 20.59 -5.61 28.91
N GLY A 326 20.48 -6.56 27.98
CA GLY A 326 20.86 -7.99 28.13
C GLY A 326 20.02 -8.90 29.02
N VAL A 327 19.51 -8.43 30.16
CA VAL A 327 18.93 -9.30 31.21
C VAL A 327 17.66 -10.02 30.73
N GLY A 328 16.85 -9.39 29.89
CA GLY A 328 15.62 -9.97 29.35
C GLY A 328 15.85 -11.11 28.35
N VAL A 329 16.89 -10.99 27.51
CA VAL A 329 17.19 -11.98 26.47
C VAL A 329 17.79 -13.24 27.09
N ASP A 330 18.72 -13.10 28.05
CA ASP A 330 19.34 -14.23 28.74
C ASP A 330 18.30 -15.02 29.56
N THR A 331 17.41 -14.32 30.26
CA THR A 331 16.30 -14.93 31.00
C THR A 331 15.35 -15.70 30.08
N LEU A 332 15.05 -15.14 28.90
CA LEU A 332 14.23 -15.80 27.87
C LEU A 332 14.93 -17.06 27.35
N MET A 333 16.21 -16.98 26.99
CA MET A 333 16.99 -18.12 26.49
C MET A 333 17.06 -19.25 27.52
N GLN A 334 17.24 -18.92 28.80
CA GLN A 334 17.24 -19.90 29.88
C GLN A 334 15.88 -20.60 30.01
N ARG A 335 14.77 -19.85 29.97
CA ARG A 335 13.41 -20.45 29.98
C ARG A 335 13.15 -21.34 28.79
N MET A 336 13.57 -20.93 27.58
CA MET A 336 13.43 -21.73 26.36
C MET A 336 14.19 -23.06 26.49
N LYS A 337 15.41 -23.02 27.04
CA LYS A 337 16.20 -24.22 27.29
C LYS A 337 15.48 -25.17 28.26
N THR A 338 15.01 -24.65 29.40
CA THR A 338 14.27 -25.45 30.39
C THR A 338 13.03 -26.12 29.79
N LEU A 339 12.25 -25.41 28.99
CA LEU A 339 11.07 -25.97 28.30
C LEU A 339 11.44 -27.04 27.26
N SER A 340 12.57 -26.90 26.57
CA SER A 340 13.02 -27.90 25.59
C SER A 340 13.53 -29.19 26.22
N GLU A 341 14.02 -29.12 27.45
CA GLU A 341 14.52 -30.26 28.23
C GLU A 341 13.39 -30.96 29.00
N GLN A 342 12.28 -30.26 29.27
CA GLN A 342 11.08 -30.82 29.88
C GLN A 342 10.16 -31.43 28.81
N THR A 343 10.30 -32.74 28.57
CA THR A 343 9.29 -33.52 27.84
C THR A 343 8.04 -33.66 28.72
N GLU A 344 7.12 -32.70 28.70
CA GLU A 344 5.92 -32.73 29.53
C GLU A 344 4.97 -33.88 29.10
N GLU A 345 4.95 -34.99 29.85
CA GLU A 345 3.80 -35.90 29.88
C GLU A 345 2.64 -35.19 30.59
N PHE A 346 1.81 -34.50 29.81
CA PHE A 346 0.57 -33.89 30.34
C PHE A 346 -0.36 -34.95 30.93
N SER A 347 -0.79 -34.72 32.17
CA SER A 347 -1.90 -35.44 32.79
C SER A 347 -3.20 -35.29 31.98
N ALA A 348 -4.03 -36.34 31.96
CA ALA A 348 -5.32 -36.33 31.29
C ALA A 348 -6.25 -35.19 31.77
N GLU A 349 -6.12 -34.75 33.03
CA GLU A 349 -6.91 -33.65 33.60
C GLU A 349 -6.51 -32.27 33.08
N GLU A 350 -5.22 -32.06 32.76
CA GLU A 350 -4.74 -30.77 32.24
C GLU A 350 -5.09 -30.58 30.76
N ARG A 351 -5.24 -31.68 30.00
CA ARG A 351 -5.74 -31.63 28.62
C ARG A 351 -7.21 -31.25 28.50
N ALA A 352 -8.02 -31.46 29.54
CA ALA A 352 -9.47 -31.21 29.51
C ALA A 352 -9.86 -29.76 29.86
N LYS A 353 -8.92 -28.94 30.38
CA LYS A 353 -9.17 -27.54 30.80
C LYS A 353 -8.64 -26.49 29.80
N ARG A 354 -7.92 -26.92 28.76
CA ARG A 354 -7.57 -26.09 27.60
C ARG A 354 -8.64 -26.24 26.53
#